data_AF-A0A6V7IJ48-F1
#
_entry.id   AF-A0A6V7IJ48-F1
#
_cell.length_a   1.000
_cell.length_b   1.000
_cell.length_c   1.000
_cell.angle_alpha   90.00
_cell.angle_beta   90.00
_cell.angle_gamma   90.00
#
_symmetry.space_group_name_H-M   'P 1'
#
loop_
_entity.id
_entity.type
_entity.pdbx_description
1 polymer ?
#
loop_
_entity_poly.entity_id
_entity_poly.type
_entity_poly.pdbx_seq_one_letter_code
_entity_poly.pdbx_strand_id
1 'polypeptide(L)'
;MDEPLMFTDKVGPVNLPTNVRLPFQCKFCTVAGWGATKTRRRGTWTLNWTVLTILLPEECKERNMEHRANEFCAQSDQEDTCPLK
;
A
#
# COMPACT_ATOMS: atom_id res chain seq x y z
N MET A 1 5.03 -11.36 19.78
CA MET A 1 3.97 -12.36 19.55
C MET A 1 4.33 -13.50 20.46
N ASP A 2 3.48 -13.77 21.43
CA ASP A 2 3.83 -14.66 22.54
C ASP A 2 3.39 -16.11 22.25
N GLU A 3 2.55 -16.31 21.23
CA GLU A 3 2.13 -17.61 20.70
C GLU A 3 2.07 -17.59 19.16
N PRO A 4 2.33 -18.72 18.48
CA PRO A 4 2.26 -18.81 17.02
C PRO A 4 0.82 -18.67 16.50
N LEU A 5 0.66 -17.93 15.41
CA LEU A 5 -0.61 -17.75 14.72
C LEU A 5 -1.03 -19.06 14.02
N MET A 6 -2.28 -19.49 14.21
CA MET A 6 -2.83 -20.66 13.52
C MET A 6 -3.39 -20.23 12.15
N PHE A 7 -2.88 -20.84 11.07
CA PHE A 7 -3.40 -20.60 9.73
C PHE A 7 -4.72 -21.33 9.49
N THR A 8 -5.60 -20.67 8.74
CA THR A 8 -6.94 -21.15 8.39
C THR A 8 -7.24 -20.78 6.93
N ASP A 9 -8.46 -21.07 6.48
CA ASP A 9 -9.00 -20.58 5.21
C ASP A 9 -9.10 -19.03 5.16
N LYS A 10 -9.06 -18.35 6.31
CA LYS A 10 -9.19 -16.89 6.44
C LYS A 10 -7.90 -16.20 6.90
N VAL A 11 -6.90 -16.96 7.34
CA VAL A 11 -5.66 -16.43 7.91
C VAL A 11 -4.49 -17.15 7.26
N GLY A 12 -3.68 -16.40 6.52
CA GLY A 12 -2.51 -16.95 5.84
C GLY A 12 -1.45 -15.88 5.55
N PRO A 13 -0.22 -16.30 5.23
CA PRO A 13 0.87 -15.39 4.87
C PRO A 13 0.65 -14.78 3.48
N VAL A 14 1.25 -13.61 3.25
CA VAL A 14 1.37 -13.02 1.91
C VAL A 14 2.62 -13.54 1.21
N ASN A 15 2.53 -13.75 -0.10
CA ASN A 15 3.66 -14.18 -0.90
C ASN A 15 4.69 -13.06 -1.07
N LEU A 16 5.97 -13.39 -0.87
CA LEU A 16 7.06 -12.47 -1.18
C LEU A 16 7.34 -12.46 -2.70
N PRO A 17 7.64 -11.29 -3.28
CA PRO A 17 8.02 -11.20 -4.68
C PRO A 17 9.39 -11.87 -4.90
N THR A 18 9.45 -12.83 -5.83
CA THR A 18 10.68 -13.58 -6.16
C THR A 18 11.58 -12.87 -7.17
N ASN A 19 11.03 -11.93 -7.93
CA ASN A 19 11.76 -11.13 -8.94
C ASN A 19 11.72 -9.65 -8.55
N VAL A 20 12.76 -9.21 -7.84
CA VAL A 20 12.92 -7.82 -7.35
C VAL A 20 13.37 -6.84 -8.47
N ARG A 21 13.43 -7.30 -9.72
CA ARG A 21 13.80 -6.42 -10.84
C ARG A 21 12.63 -5.51 -11.17
N LEU A 22 12.75 -4.28 -10.66
CA LEU A 22 12.03 -3.13 -11.15
C LEU A 22 12.16 -3.00 -12.68
N PRO A 23 11.13 -2.50 -13.37
CA PRO A 23 9.98 -1.84 -12.77
C PRO A 23 8.71 -2.72 -12.73
N PHE A 24 7.92 -2.56 -11.65
CA PHE A 24 6.51 -2.96 -11.62
C PHE A 24 5.65 -1.96 -12.44
N GLN A 25 6.13 -1.58 -13.63
CA GLN A 25 5.50 -0.58 -14.51
C GLN A 25 4.04 -0.94 -14.77
N CYS A 26 3.17 0.07 -14.64
CA CYS A 26 1.73 -0.03 -14.91
C CYS A 26 1.04 -1.18 -14.15
N LYS A 27 1.62 -1.62 -13.03
CA LYS A 27 0.98 -2.60 -12.16
C LYS A 27 0.12 -1.90 -11.13
N PHE A 28 -1.05 -2.48 -10.91
CA PHE A 28 -1.92 -2.12 -9.82
C PHE A 28 -1.46 -2.82 -8.54
N CYS A 29 -1.52 -2.11 -7.43
CA CYS A 29 -1.39 -2.70 -6.10
C CYS A 29 -2.67 -2.44 -5.30
N THR A 30 -2.97 -3.36 -4.38
CA THR A 30 -4.05 -3.20 -3.43
C THR A 30 -3.45 -2.84 -2.08
N VAL A 31 -3.93 -1.74 -1.50
CA VAL A 31 -3.60 -1.35 -0.13
C VAL A 31 -4.82 -1.57 0.74
N ALA A 32 -4.62 -2.10 1.94
CA ALA A 32 -5.70 -2.36 2.89
C ALA A 32 -5.28 -1.94 4.31
N GLY A 33 -6.24 -1.45 5.09
CA GLY A 33 -5.99 -1.05 6.47
C GLY A 33 -7.21 -0.45 7.17
N TRP A 34 -7.00 -0.12 8.44
CA TRP A 34 -7.96 0.55 9.32
C TRP A 34 -7.63 2.03 9.56
N GLY A 35 -6.85 2.61 8.64
CA GLY A 35 -6.44 4.01 8.70
C GLY A 35 -7.63 4.97 8.66
N ALA A 36 -7.35 6.26 8.77
CA ALA A 36 -8.40 7.25 8.61
C ALA A 36 -8.94 7.21 7.17
N THR A 37 -10.23 7.50 6.96
CA THR A 37 -10.77 7.66 5.59
C THR A 37 -10.64 9.08 5.06
N LYS A 38 -10.26 10.02 5.93
CA LYS A 38 -9.98 11.42 5.61
C LYS A 38 -8.94 11.95 6.57
N THR A 39 -8.15 12.91 6.11
CA THR A 39 -7.13 13.59 6.91
C THR A 39 -7.70 14.08 8.25
N ARG A 40 -6.97 13.82 9.34
CA ARG A 40 -7.34 14.21 10.73
C ARG A 40 -8.61 13.55 11.28
N ARG A 41 -9.09 12.44 10.69
CA ARG A 41 -10.17 11.62 11.26
C ARG A 41 -9.64 10.41 12.01
N ARG A 42 -10.50 9.80 12.83
CA ARG A 42 -10.23 8.50 13.46
C ARG A 42 -10.28 7.40 12.40
N GLY A 43 -9.62 6.29 12.71
CA GLY A 43 -9.64 5.07 11.90
C GLY A 43 -11.03 4.44 11.78
N THR A 44 -11.12 3.41 10.97
CA THR A 44 -12.37 2.68 10.72
C THR A 44 -12.44 1.40 11.53
N TRP A 45 -13.66 0.99 11.90
CA TRP A 45 -13.90 -0.31 12.54
C TRP A 45 -13.85 -1.46 11.53
N THR A 46 -14.09 -1.17 10.26
CA THR A 46 -14.02 -2.13 9.15
C THR A 46 -12.69 -2.01 8.43
N LEU A 47 -12.16 -3.16 7.97
CA LEU A 47 -11.01 -3.17 7.07
C LEU A 47 -11.45 -2.58 5.73
N ASN A 48 -10.78 -1.50 5.31
CA ASN A 48 -11.00 -0.90 4.00
C ASN A 48 -9.83 -1.22 3.09
N TRP A 49 -10.07 -1.16 1.79
CA TRP A 49 -9.05 -1.38 0.77
C TRP A 49 -9.31 -0.50 -0.44
N THR A 50 -8.26 -0.20 -1.20
CA THR A 50 -8.33 0.51 -2.48
C THR A 50 -7.23 0.02 -3.42
N VAL A 51 -7.35 0.35 -4.71
CA VAL A 51 -6.39 0.01 -5.76
C VAL A 51 -5.63 1.27 -6.16
N LEU A 52 -4.31 1.17 -6.15
CA LEU A 52 -3.41 2.23 -6.57
C LEU A 52 -2.59 1.76 -7.78
N THR A 53 -2.14 2.71 -8.59
CA THR A 53 -1.21 2.48 -9.69
C THR A 53 0.21 2.73 -9.21
N ILE A 54 1.10 1.75 -9.38
CA ILE A 54 2.54 1.93 -9.09
C ILE A 54 3.14 2.86 -10.15
N LEU A 55 3.81 3.91 -9.69
CA LEU A 55 4.46 4.91 -10.53
C LEU A 55 5.92 4.58 -10.78
N LEU A 56 6.42 5.04 -11.93
CA LEU A 56 7.84 5.09 -12.22
C LEU A 56 8.58 6.13 -11.38
N PRO A 57 9.89 5.96 -11.15
CA PRO A 57 10.69 6.97 -10.47
C PRO A 57 10.59 8.37 -11.10
N GLU A 58 10.52 8.45 -12.42
CA GLU A 58 10.37 9.74 -13.11
C GLU A 58 8.96 10.33 -12.91
N GLU A 59 7.90 9.51 -12.96
CA GLU A 59 6.52 9.94 -12.68
C GLU A 59 6.36 10.44 -11.23
N CYS A 60 7.04 9.81 -10.26
CA CYS A 60 7.13 10.30 -8.89
C CYS A 60 7.73 11.72 -8.85
N LYS A 61 8.87 11.92 -9.52
CA LYS A 61 9.56 13.24 -9.54
C LYS A 61 8.71 14.31 -10.23
N GLU A 62 8.07 13.99 -11.34
CA GLU A 62 7.15 14.92 -12.05
C GLU A 62 6.00 15.38 -11.15
N ARG A 63 5.57 14.53 -10.22
CA ARG A 63 4.52 14.83 -9.22
C ARG A 63 5.07 15.46 -7.93
N ASN A 64 6.35 15.80 -7.87
CA ASN A 64 7.04 16.27 -6.66
C ASN A 64 6.95 15.30 -5.47
N MET A 65 6.93 13.99 -5.74
CA MET A 65 6.98 12.93 -4.73
C MET A 65 8.43 12.47 -4.56
N GLU A 66 9.07 12.94 -3.48
CA GLU A 66 10.41 12.45 -3.09
C GLU A 66 10.35 10.98 -2.67
N HIS A 67 11.32 10.20 -3.12
CA HIS A 67 11.45 8.77 -2.79
C HIS A 67 12.92 8.36 -2.79
N ARG A 68 13.28 7.36 -1.97
CA ARG A 68 14.62 6.76 -1.89
C ARG A 68 14.76 5.58 -2.86
N ALA A 69 15.99 5.10 -3.03
CA ALA A 69 16.28 3.97 -3.93
C ALA A 69 15.54 2.65 -3.59
N ASN A 70 15.10 2.50 -2.34
CA ASN A 70 14.37 1.33 -1.83
C ASN A 70 12.86 1.61 -1.63
N GLU A 71 12.35 2.69 -2.22
CA GLU A 71 10.96 3.13 -2.14
C GLU A 71 10.37 3.26 -3.55
N PHE A 72 9.04 3.23 -3.63
CA PHE A 72 8.29 3.49 -4.85
C PHE A 72 7.02 4.27 -4.48
N CYS A 73 6.49 5.05 -5.42
CA CYS A 73 5.21 5.73 -5.22
C CYS A 73 4.09 4.90 -5.83
N ALA A 74 2.91 4.99 -5.23
CA ALA A 74 1.68 4.49 -5.81
C ALA A 74 0.58 5.53 -5.59
N GLN A 75 -0.28 5.72 -6.58
CA GLN A 75 -1.34 6.73 -6.52
C GLN A 75 -2.57 6.28 -7.29
N SER A 76 -3.74 6.78 -6.88
CA SER A 76 -4.94 6.82 -7.73
C SER A 76 -5.45 8.26 -7.84
N ASP A 77 -6.39 8.50 -8.75
CA ASP A 77 -6.95 9.84 -8.97
C ASP A 77 -7.94 10.28 -7.87
N GLN A 78 -8.47 9.33 -7.09
CA GLN A 78 -9.59 9.58 -6.16
C GLN A 78 -9.29 9.12 -4.72
N GLU A 79 -8.45 8.09 -4.56
CA GLU A 79 -8.23 7.39 -3.29
C GLU A 79 -6.74 7.24 -2.98
N ASP A 80 -6.39 7.29 -1.70
CA ASP A 80 -5.03 7.11 -1.21
C ASP A 80 -5.06 6.56 0.23
N THR A 81 -3.90 6.12 0.71
CA THR A 81 -3.67 5.78 2.11
C THR A 81 -3.71 7.03 2.99
N CYS A 82 -4.19 6.89 4.23
CA CYS A 82 -4.29 8.03 5.14
C CYS A 82 -3.95 7.61 6.59
N PRO A 83 -3.02 8.32 7.25
CA PRO A 83 -2.59 7.99 8.60
C PRO A 83 -3.67 8.31 9.65
N LEU A 84 -3.61 7.62 10.79
CA LEU A 84 -4.39 7.95 11.97
C LEU A 84 -3.91 9.29 12.57
N LYS A 85 -4.84 10.04 13.18
CA LYS A 85 -4.53 11.27 13.92
C LYS A 85 -3.96 10.97 15.30
#